data_AF-A0A067G105-F1
#
_entry.id   AF-A0A067G105-F1
#
_cell.length_a   1.000
_cell.length_b   1.000
_cell.length_c   1.000
_cell.angle_alpha   90.00
_cell.angle_beta   90.00
_cell.angle_gamma   90.00
#
_symmetry.space_group_name_H-M   'P 1'
#
loop_
_entity.id
_entity.type
_entity.pdbx_description
1 polymer ?
#
loop_
_entity_poly.entity_id
_entity_poly.type
_entity_poly.pdbx_seq_one_letter_code
_entity_poly.pdbx_strand_id
1 'polypeptide(L)' 'MCCNRGKNVSIENLHQGFTHIFESTFESTEGVAEYVAHPAHVEYANLFLANLEKVLVIDYKPTTVRV' A
#
# COMPACT_ATOMS: atom_id res chain seq x y z
N MET A 1 -8.84 -8.21 7.02
CA MET A 1 -7.78 -7.47 6.30
C MET A 1 -6.50 -8.28 6.40
N CYS A 2 -5.99 -8.81 5.28
CA CYS A 2 -4.66 -9.40 5.23
C CYS A 2 -3.68 -8.28 4.84
N CYS A 3 -2.65 -8.05 5.65
CA CYS A 3 -1.64 -7.02 5.40
C CYS A 3 -0.27 -7.69 5.25
N ASN A 4 0.27 -7.69 4.03
CA ASN A 4 1.59 -8.21 3.72
C ASN A 4 2.60 -7.06 3.60
N ARG A 5 3.86 -7.33 3.94
CA ARG A 5 4.97 -6.36 3.77
C ARG A 5 6.20 -7.04 3.17
N GLY A 6 6.87 -6.35 2.25
CA GLY A 6 8.14 -6.78 1.65
C GLY A 6 9.17 -5.65 1.61
N LYS A 7 10.45 -6.01 1.56
CA LYS A 7 11.56 -5.09 1.24
C LYS A 7 11.95 -5.28 -0.23
N ASN A 8 12.24 -4.19 -0.95
CA ASN A 8 12.72 -4.24 -2.32
C ASN A 8 14.04 -5.04 -2.40
N VAL A 9 14.11 -5.96 -3.35
CA VAL A 9 15.28 -6.78 -3.70
C VAL A 9 15.64 -6.68 -5.18
N SER A 10 15.01 -5.77 -5.92
CA SER A 10 15.28 -5.57 -7.35
C SER A 10 16.71 -5.09 -7.58
N ILE A 11 17.36 -5.67 -8.59
CA ILE A 11 18.72 -5.31 -9.04
C ILE A 11 18.71 -4.36 -10.24
N GLU A 12 17.53 -4.08 -10.81
CA GLU A 12 17.38 -3.30 -12.04
C GLU A 12 17.51 -1.78 -11.80
N ASN A 13 17.61 -1.35 -10.52
CA ASN A 13 17.76 0.05 -10.11
C ASN A 13 16.63 0.99 -10.61
N LEU A 14 15.45 0.44 -10.93
CA LEU A 14 14.27 1.21 -11.37
C LEU A 14 13.30 1.55 -10.23
N HIS A 15 13.62 1.19 -8.99
CA HIS A 15 12.74 1.35 -7.83
C HIS A 15 12.56 2.80 -7.35
N GLN A 16 13.16 3.79 -8.04
CA GLN A 16 13.02 5.23 -7.73
C GLN A 16 13.30 5.56 -6.25
N GLY A 17 14.19 4.80 -5.59
CA GLY A 17 14.49 4.92 -4.16
C GLY A 17 13.39 4.45 -3.19
N PHE A 18 12.30 3.85 -3.64
CA PHE A 18 11.38 3.13 -2.75
C PHE A 18 12.03 1.84 -2.24
N THR A 19 11.81 1.52 -0.96
CA THR A 19 12.52 0.42 -0.27
C THR A 19 11.61 -0.67 0.27
N HIS A 20 10.33 -0.39 0.50
CA HIS A 20 9.37 -1.33 1.06
C HIS A 20 8.05 -1.26 0.31
N ILE A 21 7.34 -2.39 0.27
CA ILE A 21 5.97 -2.50 -0.20
C ILE A 21 5.08 -2.96 0.95
N PHE A 22 3.88 -2.40 1.01
CA PHE A 22 2.79 -2.82 1.90
C PHE A 22 1.59 -3.13 1.02
N GLU A 23 1.02 -4.32 1.17
CA GLU A 23 -0.15 -4.76 0.42
C GLU A 23 -1.27 -5.05 1.42
N SER A 24 -2.43 -4.45 1.17
CA SER A 24 -3.64 -4.70 1.96
C SER A 24 -4.75 -5.18 1.05
N THR A 25 -5.35 -6.32 1.37
CA THR A 25 -6.45 -6.88 0.58
C THR A 25 -7.80 -6.49 1.18
N PHE A 26 -8.67 -5.99 0.31
CA PHE A 26 -10.05 -5.63 0.62
C PHE A 26 -11.01 -6.35 -0.33
N GLU A 27 -12.19 -6.69 0.17
CA GLU A 27 -13.23 -7.35 -0.63
C GLU A 27 -13.91 -6.40 -1.62
N SER A 28 -13.90 -5.09 -1.36
CA SER A 28 -14.55 -4.10 -2.19
C SER A 28 -13.89 -2.72 -2.14
N THR A 29 -14.28 -1.84 -3.05
CA THR A 29 -13.85 -0.43 -3.10
C THR A 29 -14.39 0.38 -1.93
N GLU A 30 -15.57 0.04 -1.42
CA GLU A 30 -16.18 0.68 -0.24
C GLU A 30 -15.38 0.31 1.01
N GLY A 31 -14.89 -0.93 1.12
CA GLY A 31 -14.00 -1.35 2.20
C GLY A 31 -12.69 -0.55 2.26
N VAL A 32 -12.15 -0.13 1.10
CA VAL A 32 -10.99 0.80 1.06
C VAL A 32 -11.38 2.17 1.61
N ALA A 33 -12.54 2.72 1.21
CA ALA A 33 -13.00 4.02 1.67
C ALA A 33 -13.25 4.04 3.19
N GLU A 34 -13.90 2.99 3.72
CA GLU A 34 -14.12 2.81 5.16
C GLU A 34 -12.80 2.71 5.92
N TYR A 35 -11.84 1.93 5.41
CA TYR A 35 -10.50 1.81 6.01
C TYR A 35 -9.77 3.16 6.03
N VAL A 36 -9.78 3.91 4.92
CA VAL A 36 -9.10 5.21 4.83
C VAL A 36 -9.70 6.21 5.81
N ALA A 37 -11.03 6.23 5.95
CA ALA A 37 -11.75 7.12 6.87
C ALA A 37 -11.71 6.65 8.34
N HIS A 38 -11.30 5.42 8.61
CA HIS A 38 -11.33 4.87 9.96
C HIS A 38 -10.38 5.64 10.90
N PRO A 39 -10.83 6.11 12.09
CA PRO A 39 -10.00 6.92 12.99
C PRO A 39 -8.65 6.30 13.33
N ALA A 40 -8.63 4.99 13.62
CA ALA A 40 -7.38 4.27 13.90
C ALA A 40 -6.40 4.26 12.71
N HIS A 41 -6.90 4.21 11.47
CA HIS A 41 -6.05 4.32 10.28
C HIS A 41 -5.49 5.74 10.17
N VAL A 42 -6.32 6.76 10.33
CA VAL A 42 -5.89 8.18 10.24
C VAL A 42 -4.81 8.49 11.28
N GLU A 43 -5.00 8.05 12.53
CA GLU A 43 -4.01 8.23 13.61
C GLU A 43 -2.69 7.55 13.27
N TYR A 44 -2.73 6.29 12.82
CA TYR A 44 -1.53 5.56 12.45
C TYR A 44 -0.86 6.12 11.20
N ALA A 45 -1.63 6.56 10.20
CA ALA A 45 -1.13 7.17 8.99
C ALA A 45 -0.33 8.45 9.30
N ASN A 46 -0.81 9.28 10.24
CA ASN A 46 -0.07 10.48 10.67
C ASN A 46 1.29 10.13 11.29
N LEU A 47 1.34 9.10 12.15
CA LEU A 47 2.60 8.62 12.73
C LEU A 47 3.53 8.03 11.68
N PHE A 48 2.97 7.25 10.75
CA PHE A 48 3.74 6.54 9.73
C PHE A 48 4.32 7.51 8.69
N LEU A 49 3.50 8.41 8.15
CA LEU A 49 3.90 9.38 7.12
C LEU A 49 5.00 10.33 7.61
N ALA A 50 5.02 10.68 8.90
CA ALA A 50 6.09 11.50 9.49
C ALA A 50 7.47 10.85 9.43
N ASN A 51 7.55 9.53 9.24
CA ASN A 51 8.80 8.76 9.15
C ASN A 51 9.17 8.36 7.71
N LEU A 52 8.45 8.86 6.70
CA LEU A 52 8.72 8.55 5.29
C LEU A 52 9.29 9.76 4.55
N GLU A 53 10.28 9.51 3.70
CA GLU A 53 10.75 10.50 2.72
C GLU A 53 9.74 10.66 1.56
N LYS A 54 9.10 9.55 1.16
CA LYS A 54 8.12 9.49 0.06
C LYS A 54 7.18 8.30 0.21
N VAL A 55 5.98 8.41 -0.37
CA VAL A 55 4.96 7.36 -0.39
C VAL A 55 4.28 7.33 -1.75
N LEU A 56 3.98 6.12 -2.25
CA LEU A 56 3.15 5.89 -3.43
C LEU A 56 2.05 4.90 -3.04
N VAL A 57 0.80 5.26 -3.33
CA VAL A 57 -0.39 4.44 -3.04
C VAL A 57 -1.10 4.15 -4.35
N ILE A 58 -1.46 2.88 -4.57
CA ILE A 58 -2.18 2.42 -5.75
C ILE A 58 -3.29 1.47 -5.30
N ASP A 59 -4.53 1.83 -5.59
CA ASP A 59 -5.68 0.95 -5.44
C ASP A 59 -5.99 0.29 -6.79
N TYR A 60 -6.09 -1.04 -6.79
CA TYR A 60 -6.32 -1.79 -8.02
C TYR A 60 -7.16 -3.05 -7.77
N LYS A 61 -7.84 -3.52 -8.82
CA LYS A 61 -8.51 -4.82 -8.83
C LYS A 61 -7.64 -5.81 -9.61
N PRO A 62 -7.11 -6.88 -8.98
CA PRO A 62 -6.32 -7.89 -9.68
C PRO A 62 -7.11 -8.44 -10.87
N THR A 63 -6.57 -8.26 -12.07
CA THR A 63 -7.22 -8.70 -13.32
C THR A 63 -6.28 -9.64 -14.04
N THR A 64 -6.71 -10.87 -14.28
CA THR A 64 -5.94 -11.85 -15.04
C THR A 64 -6.19 -11.66 -16.53
N VAL A 65 -5.14 -11.38 -17.29
CA VAL A 65 -5.20 -11.37 -18.76
C VAL A 65 -5.11 -12.81 -19.24
N ARG A 66 -6.14 -13.29 -19.95
CA ARG A 66 -6.12 -14.58 -20.63
C ARG A 66 -5.65 -14.34 -22.06
N VAL A 67 -4.40 -14.70 -22.34
CA VAL A 67 -3.84 -14.77 -23.70
C VAL A 67 -4.04 -16.14 -24.30
#